data_AF-A0A4Z2F6C2-F1
#
_entry.id   AF-A0A4Z2F6C2-F1
#
_cell.length_a   1.000
_cell.length_b   1.000
_cell.length_c   1.000
_cell.angle_alpha   90.00
_cell.angle_beta   90.00
_cell.angle_gamma   90.00
#
_symmetry.space_group_name_H-M   'P 1'
#
loop_
_entity.id
_entity.type
_entity.pdbx_description
1 polymer ?
#
loop_
_entity_poly.entity_id
_entity_poly.type
_entity_poly.pdbx_seq_one_letter_code
_entity_poly.pdbx_strand_id
1 'polypeptide(L)'
;MVTVNPVKELQPVVMTERGNITKIYGRAFVAGVLPYKLAKDMSAAAVRTIRKEIKELYINIPALQEKEMASGNGNGIIIIAESSTGCVFAGSALGKKGVYVDKIGIEAAEMLLRNIRHNGCVDEFLQDQLIIFMALAKGTSRIRTGAVTLHTQTAIHIAEQLTRGSLALQCEDRWSGLDLVYLRSPSVQQEVSDTRAGCKLTPVPLGTG
;
A
#
# COMPACT_ATOMS: atom_id res chain seq x y z
N MET A 1 21.75 -3.60 -9.11
CA MET A 1 22.08 -2.32 -8.45
C MET A 1 20.90 -1.39 -8.66
N VAL A 2 20.30 -0.89 -7.58
CA VAL A 2 19.22 0.10 -7.65
C VAL A 2 19.86 1.48 -7.61
N THR A 3 19.45 2.38 -8.49
CA THR A 3 19.98 3.75 -8.56
C THR A 3 18.86 4.72 -8.23
N VAL A 4 19.14 5.66 -7.33
CA VAL A 4 18.22 6.74 -6.94
C VAL A 4 18.94 8.08 -7.06
N ASN A 5 18.23 9.12 -7.49
CA ASN A 5 18.78 10.47 -7.56
C ASN A 5 18.52 11.19 -6.24
N PRO A 6 19.54 11.79 -5.60
CA PRO A 6 19.32 12.57 -4.39
C PRO A 6 18.44 13.78 -4.69
N VAL A 7 17.45 14.01 -3.84
CA VAL A 7 16.61 15.21 -3.88
C VAL A 7 17.08 16.20 -2.83
N LYS A 8 17.00 17.50 -3.13
CA LYS A 8 17.34 18.56 -2.17
C LYS A 8 16.33 18.61 -1.02
N GLU A 9 15.07 18.33 -1.32
CA GLU A 9 13.95 18.48 -0.39
C GLU A 9 12.81 17.55 -0.81
N LEU A 10 12.19 16.87 0.16
CA LEU A 10 11.01 16.05 -0.07
C LEU A 10 9.76 16.93 -0.06
N GLN A 11 8.92 16.78 -1.08
CA GLN A 11 7.63 17.46 -1.17
C GLN A 11 6.54 16.66 -0.43
N PRO A 12 5.59 17.33 0.23
CA PRO A 12 4.48 16.65 0.89
C PRO A 12 3.63 15.85 -0.09
N VAL A 13 3.20 14.66 0.34
CA VAL A 13 2.25 13.85 -0.41
C VAL A 13 0.83 14.22 0.00
N VAL A 14 -0.06 14.42 -0.98
CA VAL A 14 -1.49 14.67 -0.75
C VAL A 14 -2.30 13.67 -1.55
N MET A 15 -2.78 12.63 -0.87
CA MET A 15 -3.57 11.55 -1.45
C MET A 15 -4.90 11.42 -0.69
N THR A 16 -5.77 12.41 -0.86
CA THR A 16 -7.08 12.47 -0.19
C THR A 16 -8.22 12.00 -1.08
N GLU A 17 -7.98 11.86 -2.39
CA GLU A 17 -9.00 11.46 -3.37
C GLU A 17 -8.54 10.20 -4.10
N ARG A 18 -9.35 9.13 -3.99
CA ARG A 18 -9.04 7.82 -4.58
C ARG A 18 -9.26 7.79 -6.09
N GLY A 19 -10.29 8.48 -6.59
CA GLY A 19 -10.74 8.33 -7.98
C GLY A 19 -11.26 6.93 -8.32
N ASN A 20 -11.38 6.65 -9.62
CA ASN A 20 -11.80 5.35 -10.15
C ASN A 20 -10.60 4.51 -10.56
N ILE A 21 -10.65 3.19 -10.43
CA ILE A 21 -9.60 2.31 -10.95
C ILE A 21 -9.63 2.35 -12.49
N THR A 22 -8.50 2.68 -13.12
CA THR A 22 -8.37 2.88 -14.57
C THR A 22 -7.62 1.76 -15.27
N LYS A 23 -6.74 1.05 -14.55
CA LYS A 23 -6.00 -0.10 -15.10
C LYS A 23 -5.57 -1.07 -14.02
N ILE A 24 -5.51 -2.34 -14.38
CA ILE A 24 -4.89 -3.39 -13.56
C ILE A 24 -3.81 -4.07 -14.38
N TYR A 25 -2.63 -4.20 -13.80
CA TYR A 25 -1.49 -4.84 -14.44
C TYR A 25 -0.66 -5.57 -13.40
N GLY A 26 0.27 -6.42 -13.82
CA GLY A 26 1.03 -7.21 -12.88
C GLY A 26 2.03 -8.13 -13.55
N ARG A 27 2.55 -9.08 -12.79
CA ARG A 27 3.49 -10.10 -13.26
C ARG A 27 3.26 -11.36 -12.44
N ALA A 28 3.09 -12.50 -13.11
CA ALA A 28 3.21 -13.81 -12.49
C ALA A 28 4.54 -14.40 -12.93
N PHE A 29 5.34 -14.94 -12.02
CA PHE A 29 6.68 -15.44 -12.36
C PHE A 29 6.92 -16.81 -11.76
N VAL A 30 7.78 -17.58 -12.44
CA VAL A 30 8.45 -18.76 -11.90
C VAL A 30 9.96 -18.62 -12.09
N ALA A 31 10.73 -19.14 -11.15
CA ALA A 31 12.17 -19.11 -11.11
C ALA A 31 12.74 -20.53 -10.90
N GLY A 32 13.93 -20.77 -11.44
CA GLY A 32 14.62 -22.06 -11.34
C GLY A 32 14.01 -23.12 -12.26
N VAL A 33 13.87 -24.35 -11.74
CA VAL A 33 13.38 -25.51 -12.54
C VAL A 33 11.86 -25.60 -12.61
N LEU A 34 11.13 -24.63 -12.06
CA LEU A 34 9.67 -24.65 -12.02
C LEU A 34 9.06 -24.48 -13.42
N PRO A 35 8.01 -25.26 -13.76
CA PRO A 35 7.36 -25.17 -15.07
C PRO A 35 6.72 -23.81 -15.32
N TYR A 36 6.91 -23.25 -16.52
CA TYR A 36 6.29 -21.99 -16.95
C TYR A 36 4.76 -21.99 -16.82
N LYS A 37 4.14 -23.16 -16.98
CA LYS A 37 2.70 -23.35 -16.83
C LYS A 37 2.18 -22.84 -15.47
N LEU A 38 2.97 -22.97 -14.39
CA LEU A 38 2.57 -22.47 -13.07
C LEU A 38 2.33 -20.96 -13.08
N ALA A 39 3.17 -20.18 -13.76
CA ALA A 39 2.97 -18.73 -13.88
C ALA A 39 1.72 -18.39 -14.70
N LYS A 40 1.41 -19.17 -15.75
CA LYS A 40 0.16 -19.01 -16.51
C LYS A 40 -1.07 -19.31 -15.67
N ASP A 41 -1.03 -20.39 -14.91
CA ASP A 41 -2.15 -20.84 -14.08
C ASP A 41 -2.41 -19.82 -12.94
N MET A 42 -1.37 -19.26 -12.30
CA MET A 42 -1.48 -18.14 -11.35
C MET A 42 -2.14 -16.91 -11.97
N SER A 43 -1.64 -16.48 -13.12
CA SER A 43 -2.18 -15.32 -13.83
C SER A 43 -3.66 -15.53 -14.20
N ALA A 44 -3.99 -16.69 -14.77
CA ALA A 44 -5.36 -17.02 -15.13
C ALA A 44 -6.28 -17.06 -13.89
N ALA A 45 -5.84 -17.65 -12.78
CA ALA A 45 -6.62 -17.69 -11.53
C ALA A 45 -6.84 -16.28 -10.96
N ALA A 46 -5.83 -15.43 -10.97
CA ALA A 46 -5.94 -14.04 -10.54
C ALA A 46 -6.93 -13.25 -11.40
N VAL A 47 -6.82 -13.32 -12.72
CA VAL A 47 -7.73 -12.65 -13.65
C VAL A 47 -9.17 -13.11 -13.44
N ARG A 48 -9.41 -14.43 -13.31
CA ARG A 48 -10.75 -14.98 -13.02
C ARG A 48 -11.34 -14.42 -11.72
N THR A 49 -10.52 -14.29 -10.68
CA THR A 49 -10.97 -13.74 -9.38
C THR A 49 -11.30 -12.27 -9.48
N ILE A 50 -10.43 -11.45 -10.08
CA ILE A 50 -10.65 -10.01 -10.25
C ILE A 50 -11.93 -9.76 -11.08
N ARG A 51 -12.17 -10.57 -12.11
CA ARG A 51 -13.33 -10.45 -13.00
C ARG A 51 -14.68 -10.71 -12.32
N LYS A 52 -14.70 -11.28 -11.11
CA LYS A 52 -15.93 -11.43 -10.31
C LYS A 52 -16.47 -10.06 -9.87
N GLU A 53 -15.59 -9.09 -9.64
CA GLU A 53 -15.94 -7.75 -9.17
C GLU A 53 -15.71 -6.67 -10.23
N ILE A 54 -14.63 -6.77 -11.03
CA ILE A 54 -14.23 -5.75 -12.01
C ILE A 54 -14.35 -6.31 -13.43
N LYS A 55 -15.50 -6.06 -14.07
CA LYS A 55 -15.87 -6.68 -15.35
C LYS A 55 -15.20 -6.05 -16.57
N GLU A 56 -15.22 -4.72 -16.69
CA GLU A 56 -14.92 -4.03 -17.96
C GLU A 56 -13.51 -3.44 -18.04
N LEU A 57 -12.71 -3.57 -16.99
CA LEU A 57 -11.39 -2.95 -16.95
C LEU A 57 -10.35 -3.76 -17.72
N TYR A 58 -9.40 -3.12 -18.39
CA TYR A 58 -8.23 -3.80 -18.94
C TYR A 58 -7.38 -4.41 -17.81
N ILE A 59 -7.05 -5.71 -17.94
CA ILE A 59 -6.18 -6.46 -17.01
C ILE A 59 -5.02 -7.07 -17.78
N ASN A 60 -3.78 -6.76 -17.42
CA ASN A 60 -2.57 -7.32 -18.05
C ASN A 60 -1.59 -7.90 -17.02
N ILE A 61 -1.58 -9.22 -16.87
CA ILE A 61 -0.71 -9.94 -15.93
C ILE A 61 0.11 -10.98 -16.70
N PRO A 62 1.19 -10.59 -17.40
CA PRO A 62 2.05 -11.53 -18.12
C PRO A 62 2.67 -12.58 -17.18
N ALA A 63 2.77 -13.81 -17.69
CA ALA A 63 3.52 -14.89 -17.07
C ALA A 63 4.99 -14.85 -17.53
N LEU A 64 5.92 -14.93 -16.59
CA LEU A 64 7.37 -14.82 -16.80
C LEU A 64 8.08 -16.08 -16.28
N GLN A 65 9.24 -16.40 -16.88
CA GLN A 65 10.10 -17.49 -16.43
C GLN A 65 11.55 -17.01 -16.30
N GLU A 66 12.10 -17.10 -15.10
CA GLU A 66 13.46 -16.70 -14.74
C GLU A 66 14.32 -17.96 -14.52
N LYS A 67 14.87 -18.51 -15.61
CA LYS A 67 15.72 -19.71 -15.54
C LYS A 67 17.18 -19.38 -15.19
N GLU A 68 17.73 -18.36 -15.83
CA GLU A 68 19.18 -18.16 -15.89
C GLU A 68 19.75 -17.36 -14.72
N MET A 69 18.89 -16.65 -13.96
CA MET A 69 19.31 -15.79 -12.85
C MET A 69 18.93 -16.32 -11.46
N ALA A 70 18.39 -17.53 -11.39
CA ALA A 70 17.80 -18.06 -10.17
C ALA A 70 18.72 -19.07 -9.46
N SER A 71 19.20 -18.72 -8.26
CA SER A 71 19.93 -19.63 -7.38
C SER A 71 19.04 -20.67 -6.68
N GLY A 72 17.72 -20.61 -6.89
CA GLY A 72 16.74 -21.48 -6.26
C GLY A 72 15.38 -21.46 -6.99
N ASN A 73 14.47 -22.33 -6.52
CA ASN A 73 13.12 -22.43 -7.07
C ASN A 73 12.18 -21.47 -6.35
N GLY A 74 11.39 -20.71 -7.11
CA GLY A 74 10.43 -19.78 -6.56
C GLY A 74 9.33 -19.45 -7.55
N ASN A 75 8.14 -19.16 -7.06
CA ASN A 75 7.08 -18.62 -7.90
C ASN A 75 6.30 -17.59 -7.10
N GLY A 76 5.62 -16.69 -7.80
CA GLY A 76 4.79 -15.68 -7.18
C GLY A 76 4.08 -14.82 -8.19
N ILE A 77 3.27 -13.92 -7.68
CA ILE A 77 2.49 -12.99 -8.47
C ILE A 77 2.38 -11.67 -7.73
N ILE A 78 2.49 -10.58 -8.47
CA ILE A 78 2.17 -9.23 -8.04
C ILE A 78 1.17 -8.63 -9.01
N ILE A 79 0.13 -8.01 -8.46
CA ILE A 79 -0.95 -7.37 -9.19
C ILE A 79 -1.10 -5.96 -8.64
N ILE A 80 -1.22 -5.00 -9.54
CA ILE A 80 -1.25 -3.57 -9.25
C ILE A 80 -2.49 -2.99 -9.92
N ALA A 81 -3.26 -2.20 -9.17
CA ALA A 81 -4.33 -1.38 -9.68
C ALA A 81 -3.92 0.10 -9.56
N GLU A 82 -4.13 0.86 -10.63
CA GLU A 82 -3.94 2.31 -10.63
C GLU A 82 -5.28 3.03 -10.77
N SER A 83 -5.42 4.15 -10.06
CA SER A 83 -6.60 5.01 -10.13
C SER A 83 -6.41 6.22 -11.05
N SER A 84 -7.50 6.91 -11.36
CA SER A 84 -7.51 8.16 -12.13
C SER A 84 -6.80 9.32 -11.43
N THR A 85 -6.60 9.23 -10.11
CA THR A 85 -5.88 10.23 -9.30
C THR A 85 -4.43 9.84 -9.01
N GLY A 86 -3.97 8.71 -9.59
CA GLY A 86 -2.60 8.20 -9.38
C GLY A 86 -2.42 7.38 -8.10
N CYS A 87 -3.50 6.98 -7.42
CA CYS A 87 -3.40 6.01 -6.33
C CYS A 87 -3.01 4.64 -6.87
N VAL A 88 -2.13 3.96 -6.14
CA VAL A 88 -1.62 2.63 -6.50
C VAL A 88 -1.99 1.66 -5.39
N PHE A 89 -2.58 0.52 -5.75
CA PHE A 89 -2.91 -0.56 -4.82
C PHE A 89 -2.26 -1.84 -5.31
N ALA A 90 -1.63 -2.58 -4.41
CA ALA A 90 -1.04 -3.87 -4.75
C ALA A 90 -1.71 -5.04 -4.04
N GLY A 91 -1.64 -6.20 -4.68
CA GLY A 91 -1.87 -7.50 -4.08
C GLY A 91 -0.80 -8.47 -4.56
N SER A 92 -0.23 -9.26 -3.66
CA SER A 92 0.82 -10.21 -4.01
C SER A 92 0.72 -11.50 -3.22
N ALA A 93 1.28 -12.55 -3.78
CA ALA A 93 1.43 -13.84 -3.10
C ALA A 93 2.66 -14.57 -3.62
N LEU A 94 3.29 -15.31 -2.73
CA LEU A 94 4.45 -16.16 -3.03
C LEU A 94 4.07 -17.63 -2.90
N GLY A 95 4.68 -18.46 -3.75
CA GLY A 95 4.51 -19.89 -3.71
C GLY A 95 5.02 -20.52 -2.42
N LYS A 96 4.24 -21.47 -1.92
CA LYS A 96 4.55 -22.25 -0.72
C LYS A 96 4.48 -23.74 -1.05
N LYS A 97 5.34 -24.53 -0.40
CA LYS A 97 5.35 -25.99 -0.58
C LYS A 97 3.98 -26.57 -0.18
N GLY A 98 3.40 -27.40 -1.04
CA GLY A 98 2.11 -28.04 -0.80
C GLY A 98 0.87 -27.18 -1.09
N VAL A 99 1.04 -25.96 -1.63
CA VAL A 99 -0.07 -25.09 -2.02
C VAL A 99 -0.29 -25.15 -3.53
N TYR A 100 -1.54 -25.33 -3.95
CA TYR A 100 -1.92 -25.27 -5.36
C TYR A 100 -1.67 -23.89 -5.96
N VAL A 101 -1.17 -23.87 -7.20
CA VAL A 101 -0.73 -22.63 -7.83
C VAL A 101 -1.88 -21.64 -8.06
N ASP A 102 -3.07 -22.14 -8.40
CA ASP A 102 -4.28 -21.34 -8.52
C ASP A 102 -4.62 -20.59 -7.24
N LYS A 103 -4.38 -21.20 -6.08
CA LYS A 103 -4.64 -20.57 -4.78
C LYS A 103 -3.75 -19.34 -4.57
N ILE A 104 -2.51 -19.37 -5.06
CA ILE A 104 -1.57 -18.23 -5.01
C ILE A 104 -2.13 -17.06 -5.84
N GLY A 105 -2.61 -17.34 -7.05
CA GLY A 105 -3.26 -16.33 -7.91
C GLY A 105 -4.52 -15.74 -7.27
N ILE A 106 -5.34 -16.58 -6.63
CA ILE A 106 -6.54 -16.15 -5.90
C ILE A 106 -6.16 -15.29 -4.69
N GLU A 107 -5.17 -15.69 -3.89
CA GLU A 107 -4.74 -14.94 -2.70
C GLU A 107 -4.27 -13.52 -3.05
N ALA A 108 -3.45 -13.39 -4.10
CA ALA A 108 -2.99 -12.08 -4.57
C ALA A 108 -4.14 -11.21 -5.09
N ALA A 109 -5.06 -11.80 -5.85
CA ALA A 109 -6.24 -11.10 -6.34
C ALA A 109 -7.17 -10.65 -5.20
N GLU A 110 -7.44 -11.50 -4.21
CA GLU A 110 -8.25 -11.13 -3.05
C GLU A 110 -7.57 -10.06 -2.20
N MET A 111 -6.23 -10.09 -2.08
CA MET A 111 -5.49 -9.02 -1.41
C MET A 111 -5.67 -7.69 -2.13
N LEU A 112 -5.51 -7.65 -3.45
CA LEU A 112 -5.76 -6.46 -4.25
C LEU A 112 -7.21 -5.96 -4.08
N LEU A 113 -8.19 -6.86 -4.16
CA LEU A 113 -9.60 -6.51 -4.01
C LEU A 113 -9.90 -5.97 -2.61
N ARG A 114 -9.33 -6.53 -1.54
CA ARG A 114 -9.44 -5.94 -0.18
C ARG A 114 -8.90 -4.51 -0.13
N ASN A 115 -7.75 -4.26 -0.75
CA ASN A 115 -7.15 -2.92 -0.83
C ASN A 115 -8.02 -1.95 -1.65
N ILE A 116 -8.69 -2.44 -2.69
CA ILE A 116 -9.64 -1.64 -3.46
C ILE A 116 -10.93 -1.35 -2.66
N ARG A 117 -11.45 -2.33 -1.91
CA ARG A 117 -12.73 -2.28 -1.19
C ARG A 117 -12.71 -1.32 -0.01
N HIS A 118 -11.58 -1.15 0.68
CA HIS A 118 -11.51 -0.22 1.81
C HIS A 118 -11.60 1.25 1.38
N ASN A 119 -11.64 1.56 0.08
CA ASN A 119 -11.88 2.90 -0.48
C ASN A 119 -10.86 4.00 -0.09
N GLY A 120 -9.71 3.59 0.44
CA GLY A 120 -8.59 4.47 0.75
C GLY A 120 -7.80 4.82 -0.51
N CYS A 121 -6.82 5.71 -0.37
CA CYS A 121 -5.92 6.13 -1.45
C CYS A 121 -4.60 5.35 -1.45
N VAL A 122 -4.31 4.60 -0.39
CA VAL A 122 -3.11 3.78 -0.21
C VAL A 122 -3.50 2.41 0.32
N ASP A 123 -2.80 1.36 -0.11
CA ASP A 123 -3.00 0.00 0.41
C ASP A 123 -2.38 -0.20 1.80
N GLU A 124 -2.73 -1.30 2.47
CA GLU A 124 -2.31 -1.62 3.84
C GLU A 124 -0.79 -1.62 4.08
N PHE A 125 0.02 -1.92 3.04
CA PHE A 125 1.48 -1.99 3.14
C PHE A 125 2.15 -0.67 2.77
N LEU A 126 1.54 0.11 1.87
CA LEU A 126 2.04 1.43 1.51
C LEU A 126 1.85 2.44 2.66
N GLN A 127 0.87 2.22 3.55
CA GLN A 127 0.61 3.08 4.71
C GLN A 127 1.87 3.32 5.54
N ASP A 128 2.52 2.27 6.04
CA ASP A 128 3.69 2.39 6.92
C ASP A 128 4.94 2.89 6.17
N GLN A 129 5.10 2.49 4.91
CA GLN A 129 6.23 2.90 4.06
C GLN A 129 6.24 4.41 3.81
N LEU A 130 5.07 5.05 3.71
CA LEU A 130 4.98 6.49 3.45
C LEU A 130 5.33 7.34 4.67
N ILE A 131 5.17 6.83 5.89
CA ILE A 131 5.29 7.62 7.13
C ILE A 131 6.63 8.35 7.23
N ILE A 132 7.73 7.66 6.93
CA ILE A 132 9.07 8.27 7.01
C ILE A 132 9.24 9.41 6.00
N PHE A 133 8.74 9.24 4.77
CA PHE A 133 8.82 10.27 3.74
C PHE A 133 7.92 11.46 4.09
N MET A 134 6.73 11.19 4.61
CA MET A 134 5.80 12.20 5.09
C MET A 134 6.37 13.02 6.24
N ALA A 135 7.11 12.40 7.17
CA ALA A 135 7.75 13.06 8.31
C ALA A 135 8.92 13.97 7.88
N LEU A 136 9.66 13.56 6.84
CA LEU A 136 10.79 14.32 6.29
C LEU A 136 10.37 15.39 5.26
N ALA A 137 9.17 15.30 4.70
CA ALA A 137 8.68 16.22 3.70
C ALA A 137 8.44 17.63 4.26
N LYS A 138 8.87 18.67 3.54
CA LYS A 138 8.65 20.06 3.99
C LYS A 138 7.22 20.50 3.74
N GLY A 139 6.45 20.57 4.82
CA GLY A 139 5.05 20.97 4.79
C GLY A 139 4.17 19.97 5.53
N THR A 140 2.95 19.79 5.04
CA THR A 140 1.97 18.86 5.61
C THR A 140 1.57 17.82 4.58
N SER A 141 1.90 16.57 4.86
CA SER A 141 1.46 15.42 4.08
C SER A 141 0.12 14.89 4.59
N ARG A 142 -0.71 14.38 3.69
CA ARG A 142 -2.07 13.87 3.96
C ARG A 142 -2.34 12.64 3.12
N ILE A 143 -2.67 11.51 3.75
CA ILE A 143 -3.06 10.29 3.02
C ILE A 143 -4.34 9.72 3.61
N ARG A 144 -5.33 9.45 2.77
CA ARG A 144 -6.55 8.73 3.16
C ARG A 144 -6.30 7.24 3.00
N THR A 145 -6.58 6.46 4.03
CA THR A 145 -6.23 5.03 4.10
C THR A 145 -7.45 4.21 4.51
N GLY A 146 -7.37 2.89 4.35
CA GLY A 146 -8.26 2.00 5.12
C GLY A 146 -7.88 2.02 6.60
N ALA A 147 -8.33 1.03 7.36
CA ALA A 147 -7.94 0.88 8.76
C ALA A 147 -6.42 0.96 8.94
N VAL A 148 -5.96 1.79 9.88
CA VAL A 148 -4.54 1.94 10.20
C VAL A 148 -3.98 0.64 10.78
N THR A 149 -2.95 0.08 10.14
CA THR A 149 -2.29 -1.15 10.60
C THR A 149 -1.40 -0.91 11.83
N LEU A 150 -1.13 -1.95 12.63
CA LEU A 150 -0.20 -1.85 13.76
C LEU A 150 1.23 -1.46 13.31
N HIS A 151 1.63 -1.88 12.11
CA HIS A 151 2.89 -1.46 11.49
C HIS A 151 2.91 0.05 11.25
N THR A 152 1.82 0.61 10.72
CA THR A 152 1.68 2.04 10.49
C THR A 152 1.73 2.81 11.80
N GLN A 153 1.00 2.38 12.84
CA GLN A 153 1.06 3.00 14.18
C GLN A 153 2.48 3.00 14.74
N THR A 154 3.19 1.88 14.60
CA THR A 154 4.59 1.77 15.03
C THR A 154 5.50 2.70 14.23
N ALA A 155 5.32 2.80 12.91
CA ALA A 155 6.09 3.70 12.06
C ALA A 155 5.88 5.17 12.46
N ILE A 156 4.65 5.56 12.80
CA ILE A 156 4.32 6.90 13.30
C ILE A 156 5.03 7.17 14.63
N HIS A 157 4.94 6.23 15.57
CA HIS A 157 5.62 6.35 16.87
C HIS A 157 7.13 6.53 16.72
N ILE A 158 7.78 5.75 15.85
CA ILE A 158 9.22 5.89 15.61
C ILE A 158 9.55 7.21 14.91
N ALA A 159 8.75 7.64 13.93
CA ALA A 159 8.95 8.92 13.26
C ALA A 159 8.82 10.12 14.23
N GLU A 160 7.94 10.04 15.23
CA GLU A 160 7.82 11.03 16.32
C GLU A 160 9.11 11.12 17.13
N GLN A 161 9.64 9.98 17.58
CA GLN A 161 10.85 9.94 18.39
C GLN A 161 12.08 10.51 17.64
N LEU A 162 12.18 10.24 16.34
CA LEU A 162 13.33 10.65 15.53
C LEU A 162 13.29 12.12 15.11
N THR A 163 12.11 12.65 14.79
CA THR A 163 12.00 13.99 14.21
C THR A 163 11.88 15.10 15.24
N ARG A 164 11.64 14.78 16.53
CA ARG A 164 11.27 15.76 17.59
C ARG A 164 10.12 16.70 17.15
N GLY A 165 9.38 16.33 16.12
CA GLY A 165 8.32 17.11 15.50
C GLY A 165 6.94 16.68 15.99
N SER A 166 5.95 17.51 15.72
CA SER A 166 4.55 17.18 16.00
C SER A 166 3.99 16.34 14.84
N LEU A 167 3.83 15.04 15.08
CA LEU A 167 3.00 14.19 14.24
C LEU A 167 1.60 14.18 14.84
N ALA A 168 0.57 14.20 13.98
CA ALA A 168 -0.80 14.27 14.42
C ALA A 168 -1.66 13.32 13.59
N LEU A 169 -2.04 12.20 14.19
CA LEU A 169 -3.06 11.33 13.60
C LEU A 169 -4.44 11.92 13.86
N GLN A 170 -5.22 12.10 12.80
CA GLN A 170 -6.61 12.49 12.90
C GLN A 170 -7.47 11.46 12.16
N CYS A 171 -8.06 10.52 12.90
CA CYS A 171 -9.10 9.66 12.34
C CYS A 171 -10.32 10.53 11.96
N GLU A 172 -10.39 10.94 10.71
CA GLU A 172 -11.57 11.60 10.14
C GLU A 172 -12.57 10.50 9.73
N ASP A 173 -13.79 10.59 10.27
CA ASP A 173 -14.96 9.75 9.95
C ASP A 173 -15.01 8.28 10.42
N ARG A 174 -15.44 8.13 11.67
CA ARG A 174 -15.92 6.84 12.26
C ARG A 174 -17.03 6.14 11.45
N TRP A 175 -17.68 6.83 10.52
CA TRP A 175 -18.85 6.33 9.77
C TRP A 175 -18.51 5.72 8.40
N SER A 176 -17.36 6.07 7.80
CA SER A 176 -16.95 5.57 6.48
C SER A 176 -15.96 4.40 6.54
N GLY A 177 -15.41 4.10 7.73
CA GLY A 177 -14.37 3.07 7.91
C GLY A 177 -13.02 3.45 7.29
N LEU A 178 -12.85 4.72 6.93
CA LEU A 178 -11.61 5.30 6.41
C LEU A 178 -10.88 6.03 7.52
N ASP A 179 -9.56 5.98 7.46
CA ASP A 179 -8.69 6.78 8.32
C ASP A 179 -7.95 7.82 7.49
N LEU A 180 -7.65 8.96 8.10
CA LEU A 180 -6.89 10.02 7.45
C LEU A 180 -5.61 10.30 8.24
N VAL A 181 -4.46 10.10 7.60
CA VAL A 181 -3.17 10.27 8.26
C VAL A 181 -2.58 11.59 7.82
N TYR A 182 -2.28 12.44 8.80
CA TYR A 182 -1.67 13.75 8.60
C TYR A 182 -0.30 13.78 9.26
N LEU A 183 0.69 14.32 8.56
CA LEU A 183 2.03 14.49 9.12
C LEU A 183 2.59 15.84 8.71
N ARG A 184 3.01 16.63 9.69
CA ARG A 184 3.61 17.94 9.48
C ARG A 184 5.08 17.89 9.89
N SER A 185 5.96 18.35 9.01
CA SER A 185 7.38 18.44 9.34
C SER A 185 7.65 19.52 10.40
N PRO A 186 8.56 19.27 11.36
CA PRO A 186 8.96 20.24 12.38
C PRO A 186 9.61 21.51 11.82
N SER A 187 10.08 21.49 10.57
CA SER A 187 10.71 22.65 9.91
C SER A 187 9.73 23.80 9.58
N VAL A 188 8.41 23.58 9.71
CA VAL A 188 7.38 24.60 9.44
C VAL A 188 6.76 25.07 10.74
N GLN A 189 7.38 26.07 11.40
CA GLN A 189 6.77 26.81 12.51
C GLN A 189 5.83 27.88 11.94
N GLN A 190 4.52 27.71 12.12
CA GLN A 190 3.54 28.79 11.93
C GLN A 190 2.40 28.55 12.93
N GLU A 191 2.02 29.61 13.63
CA GLU A 191 1.07 29.65 14.75
C GLU A 191 -0.22 28.88 14.43
N VAL A 192 -0.57 27.95 15.31
CA VAL A 192 -1.89 27.33 15.32
C VAL A 192 -2.85 28.36 15.93
N SER A 193 -3.62 29.04 15.08
CA SER A 193 -4.84 29.69 15.56
C SER A 193 -5.80 28.59 16.03
N ASP A 194 -6.06 28.62 17.33
CA ASP A 194 -6.82 27.67 18.12
C ASP A 194 -8.28 27.53 17.63
N THR A 195 -8.54 26.76 16.57
CA THR A 195 -9.89 26.25 16.30
C THR A 195 -10.15 25.05 17.20
N ARG A 196 -10.31 25.34 18.50
CA ARG A 196 -11.04 24.49 19.44
C ARG A 196 -12.49 24.40 19.00
N ALA A 197 -12.82 23.34 18.27
CA ALA A 197 -14.18 22.83 18.22
C ALA A 197 -14.16 21.29 18.09
N GLY A 198 -14.21 20.61 19.24
CA GLY A 198 -14.96 19.36 19.36
C GLY A 198 -14.25 18.02 19.20
N CYS A 199 -12.95 17.93 18.87
CA CYS A 199 -12.32 16.62 18.65
C CYS A 199 -11.21 16.34 19.69
N LYS A 200 -11.54 15.55 20.72
CA LYS A 200 -10.55 15.04 21.68
C LYS A 200 -9.66 14.02 20.99
N LEU A 201 -8.37 14.32 20.93
CA LEU A 201 -7.28 13.39 20.69
C LEU A 201 -7.46 12.18 21.62
N THR A 202 -7.63 10.97 21.08
CA THR A 202 -7.51 9.75 21.89
C THR A 202 -6.06 9.33 21.89
N PRO A 203 -5.37 9.34 23.04
CA PRO A 203 -4.06 8.71 23.15
C PRO A 203 -4.22 7.23 22.79
N VAL A 204 -3.31 6.70 21.98
CA VAL A 204 -3.18 5.25 21.81
C VAL A 204 -2.75 4.71 23.18
N PRO A 205 -3.54 3.85 23.85
CA PRO A 205 -3.12 3.30 25.13
C PRO A 205 -1.86 2.47 24.90
N LEU A 206 -0.77 2.91 25.52
CA LEU A 206 0.43 2.10 25.68
C LEU A 206 0.02 0.86 26.47
N GLY A 207 -0.08 -0.28 25.79
CA GLY A 207 -0.29 -1.57 26.45
C GLY A 207 0.86 -1.81 27.41
N THR A 208 0.56 -1.78 28.71
CA THR A 208 1.49 -2.18 29.76
C THR A 208 1.66 -3.68 29.71
N GLY A 209 2.84 -4.14 29.26
CA GLY A 209 3.37 -5.46 29.60
C GLY A 209 4.17 -5.39 30.90
#